data_AF-A0A835VFZ3-F1
#
_entry.id   AF-A0A835VFZ3-F1
#
_cell.length_a   1.000
_cell.length_b   1.000
_cell.length_c   1.000
_cell.angle_alpha   90.00
_cell.angle_beta   90.00
_cell.angle_gamma   90.00
#
_symmetry.space_group_name_H-M   'P 1'
#
loop_
_entity.id
_entity.type
_entity.pdbx_description
1 polymer ?
#
loop_
_entity_poly.entity_id
_entity_poly.type
_entity_poly.pdbx_seq_one_letter_code
_entity_poly.pdbx_strand_id
1 'polypeptide(L)'
;MARRRLLLLLKPFDVYPLRPKVTSSSSLNRTPNTQTLQILNYLEDRRRVHKEAIDFCQDVLRCKDLDWEPVFRNNLSQPIHGVDLVVTIGGDGTLLRASHLLDNTIPVLGVNSDPTQKEEVEQLSSDFDATRSTGYLCAAAVANFEQVLDEILQGENKPLELSRMSVKVNGQPLSTFALNDVLIAHPCPATVSRFSFRIRCKDWKSYSLINCRSSGLRVCTAAGSTAAMLSAGGFPMPVLSSELQYMVREPISTRAVDVPLMHGVVKPNHTMHISWYCNEGTIYFDGSHVLYSIRYGDVVELSTQAPKLKVHLPHRLLR
;
A
#
# COMPACT_ATOMS: atom_id res chain seq x y z
N MET A 1 -2.78 -18.12 31.92
CA MET A 1 -3.03 -16.95 31.05
C MET A 1 -3.59 -17.48 29.73
N ALA A 2 -4.52 -16.78 29.08
CA ALA A 2 -4.97 -17.19 27.76
C ALA A 2 -3.78 -17.14 26.78
N ARG A 3 -3.61 -18.16 25.94
CA ARG A 3 -2.61 -18.13 24.86
C ARG A 3 -2.93 -16.98 23.91
N ARG A 4 -1.92 -16.23 23.50
CA ARG A 4 -2.10 -15.19 22.49
C ARG A 4 -2.42 -15.84 21.15
N ARG A 5 -3.34 -15.21 20.40
CA ARG A 5 -3.79 -15.67 19.08
C ARG A 5 -3.18 -14.79 18.00
N LEU A 6 -2.55 -15.42 17.00
CA LEU A 6 -1.84 -14.75 15.92
C LEU A 6 -2.42 -15.16 14.56
N LEU A 7 -2.72 -14.19 13.70
CA LEU A 7 -3.05 -14.46 12.30
C LEU A 7 -1.81 -14.25 11.42
N LEU A 8 -1.39 -15.29 10.71
CA LEU A 8 -0.28 -15.23 9.77
C LEU A 8 -0.82 -15.02 8.34
N LEU A 9 -0.72 -13.79 7.85
CA LEU A 9 -1.22 -13.40 6.53
C LEU A 9 -0.14 -13.55 5.46
N LEU A 10 -0.38 -14.42 4.48
CA LEU A 10 0.62 -14.83 3.48
C LEU A 10 0.37 -14.15 2.12
N LYS A 11 1.45 -13.68 1.49
CA LYS A 11 1.43 -13.34 0.06
C LYS A 11 1.27 -14.63 -0.77
N PRO A 12 0.44 -14.66 -1.82
CA PRO A 12 0.31 -15.81 -2.71
C PRO A 12 1.53 -15.95 -3.63
N PHE A 13 1.74 -17.16 -4.15
CA PHE A 13 2.85 -17.49 -5.05
C PHE A 13 2.62 -17.07 -6.52
N ASP A 14 1.40 -16.64 -6.85
CA ASP A 14 0.91 -16.55 -8.24
C ASP A 14 1.12 -15.18 -8.89
N VAL A 15 2.08 -14.38 -8.40
CA VAL A 15 2.31 -13.01 -8.92
C VAL A 15 2.78 -13.04 -10.39
N TYR A 16 3.42 -14.12 -10.82
CA TYR A 16 3.81 -14.34 -12.21
C TYR A 16 3.20 -15.64 -12.73
N PRO A 17 2.57 -15.65 -13.91
CA PRO A 17 2.06 -16.88 -14.50
C PRO A 17 3.20 -17.89 -14.65
N LEU A 18 2.96 -19.14 -14.23
CA LEU A 18 3.84 -20.25 -14.54
C LEU A 18 4.00 -20.33 -16.06
N ARG A 19 5.21 -20.62 -16.56
CA ARG A 19 5.41 -20.88 -17.99
C ARG A 19 4.35 -21.87 -18.46
N PRO A 20 3.62 -21.58 -19.55
CA PRO A 20 2.81 -22.61 -20.18
C PRO A 20 3.71 -23.81 -20.46
N LYS A 21 3.38 -24.99 -19.92
CA LYS A 21 3.91 -26.23 -20.49
C LYS A 21 3.56 -26.18 -21.96
N VAL A 22 4.55 -26.31 -22.84
CA VAL A 22 4.36 -26.30 -24.30
C VAL A 22 3.30 -27.36 -24.63
N THR A 23 2.06 -26.92 -24.75
CA THR A 23 0.94 -27.71 -25.23
C THR A 23 0.57 -27.04 -26.53
N SER A 24 0.73 -27.82 -27.60
CA SER A 24 0.59 -27.40 -28.97
C SER A 24 -0.82 -26.86 -29.23
N SER A 25 -1.01 -25.54 -29.22
CA SER A 25 -1.94 -24.84 -30.09
C SER A 25 -1.86 -23.30 -29.99
N SER A 26 -1.41 -22.69 -31.09
CA SER A 26 -1.81 -21.38 -31.62
C SER A 26 -1.42 -20.05 -30.95
N SER A 27 -0.59 -19.99 -29.91
CA SER A 27 0.06 -18.73 -29.50
C SER A 27 1.44 -18.59 -30.14
N LEU A 28 1.80 -17.40 -30.65
CA LEU A 28 3.13 -17.08 -31.23
C LEU A 28 4.27 -17.71 -30.42
N ASN A 29 4.85 -18.79 -30.95
CA ASN A 29 5.98 -19.49 -30.35
C ASN A 29 7.23 -18.61 -30.49
N ARG A 30 7.46 -17.72 -29.52
CA ARG A 30 8.75 -17.05 -29.35
C ARG A 30 9.51 -17.77 -28.24
N THR A 31 10.54 -18.52 -28.63
CA THR A 31 11.57 -18.95 -27.68
C THR A 31 12.18 -17.71 -27.03
N PRO A 32 12.16 -17.59 -25.69
CA PRO A 32 12.75 -16.44 -25.02
C PRO A 32 14.27 -16.41 -25.27
N ASN A 33 14.81 -15.23 -25.58
CA ASN A 33 16.26 -15.06 -25.70
C ASN A 33 16.95 -15.25 -24.33
N THR A 34 18.28 -15.39 -24.32
CA THR A 34 19.07 -15.68 -23.11
C THR A 34 18.84 -14.68 -21.97
N GLN A 35 18.69 -13.39 -22.28
CA GLN A 35 18.40 -12.35 -21.30
C GLN A 35 16.99 -12.49 -20.70
N THR A 36 15.99 -12.80 -21.52
CA THR A 36 14.63 -13.10 -21.04
C THR A 36 14.62 -14.35 -20.16
N LEU A 37 15.42 -15.37 -20.49
CA LEU A 37 15.60 -16.57 -19.66
C LEU A 37 16.20 -16.24 -18.28
N GLN A 38 17.21 -15.38 -18.24
CA GLN A 38 17.81 -14.92 -16.98
C GLN A 38 16.80 -14.20 -16.09
N ILE A 39 16.02 -13.26 -16.65
CA ILE A 39 14.95 -12.56 -15.93
C ILE A 39 13.90 -13.54 -15.41
N LEU A 40 13.47 -14.50 -16.23
CA LEU A 40 12.46 -15.48 -15.80
C LEU A 40 12.97 -16.39 -14.68
N ASN A 41 14.23 -16.82 -14.74
CA ASN A 41 14.86 -17.59 -13.66
C ASN A 41 14.97 -16.76 -12.38
N TYR A 42 15.32 -15.47 -12.51
CA TYR A 42 15.35 -14.55 -11.39
C TYR A 42 13.97 -14.40 -10.72
N LEU A 43 12.90 -14.26 -11.51
CA LEU A 43 11.53 -14.19 -10.99
C LEU A 43 11.09 -15.50 -10.31
N GLU A 44 11.55 -16.66 -10.80
CA GLU A 44 11.29 -17.95 -10.15
C GLU A 44 12.07 -18.09 -8.83
N ASP A 45 13.30 -17.61 -8.77
CA ASP A 45 14.08 -17.57 -7.54
C ASP A 45 13.37 -16.74 -6.46
N ARG A 46 12.79 -15.60 -6.80
CA ARG A 46 11.98 -14.80 -5.86
C ARG A 46 10.79 -15.59 -5.29
N ARG A 47 10.15 -16.43 -6.10
CA ARG A 47 9.07 -17.32 -5.62
C ARG A 47 9.64 -18.36 -4.64
N ARG A 48 10.78 -18.97 -4.97
CA ARG A 48 11.46 -19.96 -4.11
C ARG A 48 11.83 -19.34 -2.77
N VAL A 49 12.54 -18.21 -2.76
CA VAL A 49 12.94 -17.47 -1.55
C VAL A 49 11.71 -17.10 -0.71
N HIS A 50 10.63 -16.63 -1.33
CA HIS A 50 9.39 -16.33 -0.62
C HIS A 50 8.75 -17.56 0.03
N LYS A 51 8.80 -18.73 -0.61
CA LYS A 51 8.29 -19.98 -0.04
C LYS A 51 9.14 -20.43 1.16
N GLU A 52 10.46 -20.42 1.02
CA GLU A 52 11.40 -20.74 2.10
C GLU A 52 11.20 -19.79 3.29
N ALA A 53 10.93 -18.52 3.03
CA ALA A 53 10.60 -17.54 4.04
C ALA A 53 9.32 -17.89 4.82
N ILE A 54 8.27 -18.33 4.13
CA ILE A 54 7.01 -18.76 4.76
C ILE A 54 7.27 -19.99 5.64
N ASP A 55 7.96 -21.00 5.10
CA ASP A 55 8.26 -22.25 5.81
C ASP A 55 9.07 -21.95 7.09
N PHE A 56 10.12 -21.14 6.98
CA PHE A 56 10.92 -20.69 8.13
C PHE A 56 10.09 -19.97 9.20
N CYS A 57 9.25 -19.01 8.80
CA CYS A 57 8.42 -18.27 9.76
C CYS A 57 7.40 -19.18 10.45
N GLN A 58 6.85 -20.17 9.75
CA GLN A 58 5.97 -21.16 10.36
C GLN A 58 6.72 -22.09 11.32
N ASP A 59 7.94 -22.51 11.00
CA ASP A 59 8.78 -23.31 11.88
C ASP A 59 9.06 -22.57 13.19
N VAL A 60 9.42 -21.27 13.11
CA VAL A 60 9.58 -20.41 14.29
C VAL A 60 8.30 -20.39 15.13
N LEU A 61 7.14 -20.17 14.50
CA LEU A 61 5.85 -20.10 15.22
C LEU A 61 5.47 -21.42 15.90
N ARG A 62 5.83 -22.59 15.32
CA ARG A 62 5.60 -23.90 15.97
C ARG A 62 6.40 -24.08 17.25
N CYS A 63 7.52 -23.37 17.38
CA CYS A 63 8.36 -23.39 18.58
C CYS A 63 7.92 -22.39 19.67
N LYS A 64 6.89 -21.56 19.41
CA LYS A 64 6.38 -20.56 20.37
C LYS A 64 5.08 -21.04 21.03
N ASP A 65 4.84 -20.59 22.26
CA ASP A 65 3.62 -20.88 23.03
C ASP A 65 2.45 -19.97 22.60
N LEU A 66 2.01 -20.10 21.34
CA LEU A 66 1.00 -19.25 20.71
C LEU A 66 0.00 -20.10 19.91
N ASP A 67 -1.25 -19.65 19.84
CA ASP A 67 -2.20 -20.17 18.86
C ASP A 67 -2.06 -19.35 17.57
N TRP A 68 -1.91 -20.00 16.41
CA TRP A 68 -1.78 -19.28 15.15
C TRP A 68 -2.42 -20.01 13.97
N GLU A 69 -2.86 -19.24 12.97
CA GLU A 69 -3.41 -19.78 11.73
C GLU A 69 -2.81 -19.08 10.49
N PRO A 70 -2.40 -19.84 9.45
CA PRO A 70 -1.96 -19.26 8.19
C PRO A 70 -3.13 -19.03 7.24
N VAL A 71 -3.22 -17.82 6.66
CA VAL A 71 -4.22 -17.49 5.64
C VAL A 71 -3.56 -16.71 4.50
N PHE A 72 -3.79 -17.13 3.25
CA PHE A 72 -3.39 -16.32 2.10
C PHE A 72 -4.24 -15.07 1.98
N ARG A 73 -3.61 -13.91 1.75
CA ARG A 73 -4.31 -12.61 1.70
C ARG A 73 -5.43 -12.50 0.66
N ASN A 74 -5.41 -13.35 -0.38
CA ASN A 74 -6.47 -13.40 -1.40
C ASN A 74 -7.72 -14.15 -0.92
N ASN A 75 -7.57 -15.00 0.10
CA ASN A 75 -8.68 -15.77 0.68
C ASN A 75 -9.35 -15.00 1.82
N LEU A 76 -8.84 -13.81 2.16
CA LEU A 76 -9.35 -12.97 3.22
C LEU A 76 -10.14 -11.79 2.64
N SER A 77 -11.45 -11.76 2.92
CA SER A 77 -12.38 -10.71 2.49
C SER A 77 -13.14 -10.06 3.64
N GLN A 78 -13.14 -10.68 4.82
CA GLN A 78 -13.82 -10.19 6.01
C GLN A 78 -12.85 -9.42 6.92
N PRO A 79 -13.35 -8.45 7.71
CA PRO A 79 -12.59 -7.81 8.77
C PRO A 79 -11.96 -8.83 9.73
N ILE A 80 -10.74 -8.56 10.17
CA ILE A 80 -9.98 -9.43 11.08
C ILE A 80 -10.36 -9.08 12.51
N HIS A 81 -10.78 -10.07 13.28
CA HIS A 81 -11.15 -9.94 14.69
C HIS A 81 -10.66 -11.13 15.51
N GLY A 82 -10.59 -10.97 16.85
CA GLY A 82 -10.34 -12.07 17.77
C GLY A 82 -8.90 -12.62 17.78
N VAL A 83 -7.94 -11.81 17.31
CA VAL A 83 -6.50 -12.07 17.35
C VAL A 83 -5.77 -10.91 18.03
N ASP A 84 -4.64 -11.22 18.66
CA ASP A 84 -3.82 -10.25 19.40
C ASP A 84 -2.74 -9.61 18.52
N LEU A 85 -2.39 -10.25 17.40
CA LEU A 85 -1.36 -9.81 16.46
C LEU A 85 -1.65 -10.35 15.06
N VAL A 86 -1.47 -9.51 14.04
CA VAL A 86 -1.35 -9.97 12.65
C VAL A 86 0.11 -9.91 12.22
N VAL A 87 0.63 -11.00 11.67
CA VAL A 87 1.95 -11.04 11.05
C VAL A 87 1.78 -11.22 9.55
N THR A 88 2.33 -10.33 8.74
CA THR A 88 2.28 -10.45 7.28
C THR A 88 3.61 -10.91 6.73
N ILE A 89 3.62 -11.99 5.94
CA ILE A 89 4.83 -12.47 5.24
C ILE A 89 4.77 -12.05 3.76
N GLY A 90 5.66 -11.15 3.37
CA GLY A 90 5.69 -10.55 2.03
C GLY A 90 6.31 -9.15 2.06
N GLY A 91 6.08 -8.34 1.02
CA GLY A 91 6.47 -6.93 1.06
C GLY A 91 5.39 -6.03 1.65
N ASP A 92 5.56 -4.71 1.52
CA ASP A 92 4.61 -3.70 2.00
C ASP A 92 3.19 -3.94 1.46
N GLY A 93 3.04 -4.42 0.22
CA GLY A 93 1.73 -4.72 -0.37
C GLY A 93 0.90 -5.76 0.41
N THR A 94 1.54 -6.68 1.14
CA THR A 94 0.80 -7.63 2.01
C THR A 94 0.34 -6.94 3.29
N LEU A 95 1.17 -6.06 3.86
CA LEU A 95 0.80 -5.24 5.02
C LEU A 95 -0.33 -4.26 4.68
N LEU A 96 -0.27 -3.60 3.52
CA LEU A 96 -1.34 -2.74 3.03
C LEU A 96 -2.65 -3.51 2.91
N ARG A 97 -2.62 -4.73 2.36
CA ARG A 97 -3.81 -5.59 2.28
C ARG A 97 -4.37 -5.95 3.66
N ALA A 98 -3.51 -6.26 4.63
CA ALA A 98 -3.94 -6.49 6.01
C ALA A 98 -4.58 -5.24 6.61
N SER A 99 -3.99 -4.06 6.38
CA SER A 99 -4.46 -2.78 6.93
C SER A 99 -5.89 -2.41 6.53
N HIS A 100 -6.37 -2.91 5.39
CA HIS A 100 -7.74 -2.68 4.91
C HIS A 100 -8.80 -3.45 5.72
N LEU A 101 -8.38 -4.50 6.42
CA LEU A 101 -9.25 -5.41 7.17
C LEU A 101 -9.09 -5.28 8.69
N LEU A 102 -8.19 -4.39 9.13
CA LEU A 102 -7.88 -4.16 10.53
C LEU A 102 -8.59 -2.92 11.09
N ASP A 103 -9.07 -3.05 12.32
CA ASP A 103 -9.48 -1.91 13.14
C ASP A 103 -8.27 -1.22 13.80
N ASN A 104 -8.50 -0.39 14.83
CA ASN A 104 -7.44 0.31 15.57
C ASN A 104 -6.96 -0.43 16.83
N THR A 105 -7.43 -1.66 17.06
CA THR A 105 -7.14 -2.41 18.28
C THR A 105 -6.01 -3.40 18.06
N ILE A 106 -5.97 -4.05 16.89
CA ILE A 106 -5.05 -5.15 16.56
C ILE A 106 -3.77 -4.59 15.90
N PRO A 107 -2.58 -4.83 16.47
CA PRO A 107 -1.32 -4.47 15.85
C PRO A 107 -0.96 -5.39 14.67
N VAL A 108 -0.22 -4.85 13.69
CA VAL A 108 0.35 -5.60 12.57
C VAL A 108 1.88 -5.54 12.55
N LEU A 109 2.51 -6.68 12.26
CA LEU A 109 3.94 -6.81 12.01
C LEU A 109 4.17 -7.21 10.55
N GLY A 110 4.90 -6.39 9.80
CA GLY A 110 5.38 -6.75 8.46
C GLY A 110 6.71 -7.48 8.49
N VAL A 111 6.78 -8.65 7.84
CA VAL A 111 7.99 -9.44 7.65
C VAL A 111 8.33 -9.49 6.16
N ASN A 112 9.41 -8.80 5.77
CA ASN A 112 9.91 -8.81 4.41
C ASN A 112 10.48 -10.19 4.07
N SER A 113 9.78 -10.92 3.22
CA SER A 113 10.15 -12.28 2.82
C SER A 113 11.28 -12.34 1.78
N ASP A 114 11.49 -11.24 1.04
CA ASP A 114 12.38 -11.19 -0.12
C ASP A 114 13.01 -9.79 -0.22
N PRO A 115 13.83 -9.38 0.78
CA PRO A 115 14.44 -8.05 0.81
C PRO A 115 15.46 -7.88 -0.32
N THR A 116 15.53 -6.66 -0.87
CA THR A 116 16.57 -6.30 -1.84
C THR A 116 17.97 -6.47 -1.24
N GLN A 117 18.82 -7.23 -1.93
CA GLN A 117 20.23 -7.41 -1.58
C GLN A 117 21.08 -6.45 -2.41
N LYS A 118 21.94 -5.65 -1.75
CA LYS A 118 22.70 -4.60 -2.43
C LYS A 118 23.71 -5.19 -3.40
N GLU A 119 24.37 -6.25 -2.97
CA GLU A 119 25.40 -6.95 -3.72
C GLU A 119 24.82 -7.55 -5.02
N GLU A 120 23.61 -8.09 -4.95
CA GLU A 120 22.88 -8.62 -6.11
C GLU A 120 22.51 -7.51 -7.11
N VAL A 121 22.04 -6.36 -6.62
CA VAL A 121 21.72 -5.20 -7.46
C VAL A 121 22.98 -4.65 -8.13
N GLU A 122 24.09 -4.51 -7.40
CA GLU A 122 25.36 -4.03 -7.95
C GLU A 122 25.91 -4.94 -9.04
N GLN A 123 25.73 -6.26 -8.90
CA GLN A 123 26.22 -7.24 -9.87
C GLN A 123 25.34 -7.38 -11.12
N LEU A 124 24.02 -7.22 -11.01
CA LEU A 124 23.06 -7.59 -12.06
C LEU A 124 22.34 -6.40 -12.73
N SER A 125 22.45 -5.18 -12.17
CA SER A 125 21.71 -4.00 -12.64
C SER A 125 22.04 -3.55 -14.07
N SER A 126 23.18 -3.96 -14.63
CA SER A 126 23.49 -3.70 -16.04
C SER A 126 22.59 -4.49 -16.99
N ASP A 127 22.10 -5.64 -16.55
CA ASP A 127 21.44 -6.61 -17.42
C ASP A 127 19.92 -6.53 -17.29
N PHE A 128 19.41 -6.31 -16.06
CA PHE A 128 17.99 -6.16 -15.76
C PHE A 128 17.76 -5.55 -14.36
N ASP A 129 16.50 -5.24 -14.05
CA ASP A 129 16.11 -4.79 -12.71
C ASP A 129 16.17 -5.96 -11.70
N ALA A 130 17.29 -6.03 -10.98
CA ALA A 130 17.53 -7.00 -9.91
C ALA A 130 17.05 -6.50 -8.53
N THR A 131 16.18 -5.49 -8.47
CA THR A 131 15.61 -5.07 -7.19
C THR A 131 14.53 -6.05 -6.72
N ARG A 132 14.55 -6.36 -5.43
CA ARG A 132 13.52 -7.16 -4.75
C ARG A 132 12.62 -6.24 -3.94
N SER A 133 12.10 -6.68 -2.79
CA SER A 133 11.22 -5.85 -1.98
C SER A 133 11.99 -4.90 -1.07
N THR A 134 11.67 -3.60 -1.11
CA THR A 134 12.19 -2.63 -0.15
C THR A 134 11.72 -2.90 1.28
N GLY A 135 10.47 -3.34 1.45
CA GLY A 135 9.84 -3.56 2.76
C GLY A 135 9.96 -2.32 3.66
N TYR A 136 9.49 -1.18 3.19
CA TYR A 136 9.64 0.10 3.89
C TYR A 136 8.96 0.05 5.26
N LEU A 137 7.74 -0.50 5.33
CA LEU A 137 6.92 -0.64 6.54
C LEU A 137 7.19 -1.93 7.31
N CYS A 138 7.86 -2.91 6.70
CA CYS A 138 8.22 -4.16 7.36
C CYS A 138 9.26 -3.92 8.48
N ALA A 139 8.91 -4.25 9.72
CA ALA A 139 9.83 -4.14 10.86
C ALA A 139 10.82 -5.31 10.95
N ALA A 140 10.51 -6.44 10.33
CA ALA A 140 11.37 -7.61 10.27
C ALA A 140 11.64 -8.03 8.81
N ALA A 141 12.72 -8.76 8.62
CA ALA A 141 12.94 -9.67 7.50
C ALA A 141 12.98 -11.10 8.05
N VAL A 142 13.02 -12.10 7.16
CA VAL A 142 13.10 -13.51 7.55
C VAL A 142 14.23 -13.77 8.55
N ALA A 143 15.41 -13.19 8.28
CA ALA A 143 16.62 -13.40 9.08
C ALA A 143 16.52 -12.94 10.55
N ASN A 144 15.65 -11.98 10.87
CA ASN A 144 15.47 -11.49 12.25
C ASN A 144 14.03 -11.63 12.75
N PHE A 145 13.19 -12.43 12.07
CA PHE A 145 11.78 -12.59 12.42
C PHE A 145 11.60 -13.11 13.84
N GLU A 146 12.35 -14.15 14.23
CA GLU A 146 12.24 -14.75 15.56
C GLU A 146 12.56 -13.76 16.67
N GLN A 147 13.66 -13.03 16.54
CA GLN A 147 14.06 -11.99 17.50
C GLN A 147 12.97 -10.93 17.66
N VAL A 148 12.50 -10.36 16.54
CA VAL A 148 11.49 -9.28 16.57
C VAL A 148 10.16 -9.80 17.14
N LEU A 149 9.78 -11.04 16.83
CA LEU A 149 8.60 -11.65 17.41
C LEU A 149 8.73 -11.79 18.93
N ASP A 150 9.88 -12.27 19.42
CA ASP A 150 10.12 -12.42 20.86
C ASP A 150 10.06 -11.08 21.60
N GLU A 151 10.66 -10.02 21.05
CA GLU A 151 10.58 -8.66 21.60
C GLU A 151 9.11 -8.17 21.70
N ILE A 152 8.27 -8.48 20.71
CA ILE A 152 6.83 -8.14 20.72
C ILE A 152 6.09 -8.96 21.76
N LEU A 153 6.40 -10.25 21.87
CA LEU A 153 5.77 -11.14 22.84
C LEU A 153 6.09 -10.72 24.28
N GLN A 154 7.34 -10.30 24.52
CA GLN A 154 7.81 -9.80 25.81
C GLN A 154 7.37 -8.36 26.09
N GLY A 155 6.86 -7.64 25.09
CA GLY A 155 6.36 -6.27 25.24
C GLY A 155 7.44 -5.17 25.15
N GLU A 156 8.64 -5.55 24.72
CA GLU A 156 9.79 -4.66 24.52
C GLU A 156 9.64 -3.84 23.23
N ASN A 157 9.04 -4.43 22.20
CA ASN A 157 8.72 -3.76 20.95
C ASN A 157 7.24 -3.36 20.92
N LYS A 158 6.95 -2.06 21.11
CA LYS A 158 5.59 -1.53 21.14
C LYS A 158 5.14 -1.05 19.76
N PRO A 159 3.88 -1.28 19.37
CA PRO A 159 3.35 -0.78 18.11
C PRO A 159 3.17 0.75 18.16
N LEU A 160 3.28 1.37 17.00
CA LEU A 160 3.01 2.79 16.77
C LEU A 160 1.70 2.97 16.00
N GLU A 161 1.12 4.16 16.10
CA GLU A 161 -0.15 4.46 15.43
C GLU A 161 0.07 5.27 14.15
N LEU A 162 -0.16 4.64 13.00
CA LEU A 162 -0.14 5.31 11.70
C LEU A 162 -1.50 5.87 11.33
N SER A 163 -1.48 7.08 10.79
CA SER A 163 -2.66 7.74 10.21
C SER A 163 -3.12 6.98 8.98
N ARG A 164 -4.44 6.79 8.86
CA ARG A 164 -5.09 6.30 7.64
C ARG A 164 -5.99 7.39 7.06
N MET A 165 -6.30 7.26 5.78
CA MET A 165 -7.21 8.16 5.08
C MET A 165 -8.59 7.55 4.99
N SER A 166 -9.60 8.33 5.38
CA SER A 166 -11.01 8.01 5.18
C SER A 166 -11.54 8.72 3.94
N VAL A 167 -12.44 8.04 3.24
CA VAL A 167 -13.08 8.55 2.02
C VAL A 167 -14.59 8.44 2.15
N LYS A 168 -15.31 9.48 1.74
CA LYS A 168 -16.77 9.44 1.57
C LYS A 168 -17.13 9.73 0.12
N VAL A 169 -18.19 9.09 -0.37
CA VAL A 169 -18.79 9.40 -1.67
C VAL A 169 -20.24 9.79 -1.41
N ASN A 170 -20.63 10.99 -1.84
CA ASN A 170 -21.98 11.56 -1.64
C ASN A 170 -22.42 11.51 -0.16
N GLY A 171 -21.49 11.81 0.75
CA GLY A 171 -21.71 11.79 2.20
C GLY A 171 -21.65 10.39 2.85
N GLN A 172 -21.61 9.32 2.07
CA GLN A 172 -21.55 7.94 2.58
C GLN A 172 -20.08 7.50 2.76
N PRO A 173 -19.67 7.01 3.94
CA PRO A 173 -18.32 6.52 4.16
C PRO A 173 -18.07 5.22 3.40
N LEU A 174 -16.89 5.12 2.77
CA LEU A 174 -16.39 3.86 2.23
C LEU A 174 -15.84 2.99 3.36
N SER A 175 -15.94 1.67 3.20
CA SER A 175 -15.55 0.69 4.24
C SER A 175 -14.04 0.53 4.39
N THR A 176 -13.25 1.02 3.44
CA THR A 176 -11.79 0.88 3.43
C THR A 176 -11.11 2.20 3.80
N PHE A 177 -10.05 2.10 4.60
CA PHE A 177 -9.15 3.20 4.92
C PHE A 177 -7.81 2.99 4.22
N ALA A 178 -7.33 3.98 3.46
CA ALA A 178 -6.05 3.88 2.79
C ALA A 178 -4.90 4.13 3.77
N LEU A 179 -3.88 3.28 3.76
CA LEU A 179 -2.65 3.47 4.53
C LEU A 179 -1.61 4.26 3.73
N ASN A 180 -1.49 4.04 2.42
CA ASN A 180 -0.56 4.77 1.55
C ASN A 180 -1.25 5.92 0.84
N ASP A 181 -2.04 5.62 -0.20
CA ASP A 181 -2.59 6.62 -1.11
C ASP A 181 -3.94 6.25 -1.70
N VAL A 182 -4.68 7.30 -2.04
CA VAL A 182 -5.90 7.28 -2.83
C VAL A 182 -5.61 7.95 -4.16
N LEU A 183 -5.83 7.23 -5.26
CA LEU A 183 -5.81 7.79 -6.61
C LEU A 183 -7.25 7.88 -7.12
N ILE A 184 -7.68 9.10 -7.48
CA ILE A 184 -8.97 9.33 -8.14
C ILE A 184 -8.68 9.69 -9.59
N ALA A 185 -9.09 8.83 -10.51
CA ALA A 185 -8.80 8.98 -11.92
C ALA A 185 -9.86 8.30 -12.79
N HIS A 186 -9.88 8.65 -14.07
CA HIS A 186 -10.56 7.86 -15.08
C HIS A 186 -9.92 6.45 -15.17
N PRO A 187 -10.69 5.36 -15.29
CA PRO A 187 -10.14 4.00 -15.33
C PRO A 187 -9.26 3.73 -16.54
N CYS A 188 -9.57 4.34 -17.69
CA CYS A 188 -8.69 4.33 -18.86
C CYS A 188 -7.60 5.42 -18.72
N PRO A 189 -6.30 5.06 -18.64
CA PRO A 189 -5.22 6.03 -18.47
C PRO A 189 -5.02 6.96 -19.68
N ALA A 190 -5.56 6.60 -20.85
CA ALA A 190 -5.54 7.44 -22.04
C ALA A 190 -6.66 8.49 -22.08
N THR A 191 -7.51 8.55 -21.04
CA THR A 191 -8.65 9.48 -20.98
C THR A 191 -8.46 10.51 -19.87
N VAL A 192 -8.80 11.76 -20.16
CA VAL A 192 -8.67 12.88 -19.21
C VAL A 192 -9.68 12.75 -18.06
N SER A 193 -9.19 12.94 -16.84
CA SER A 193 -10.01 13.14 -15.65
C SER A 193 -10.41 14.60 -15.53
N ARG A 194 -11.71 14.89 -15.41
CA ARG A 194 -12.24 16.24 -15.18
C ARG A 194 -12.92 16.29 -13.83
N PHE A 195 -12.41 17.16 -12.96
CA PHE A 195 -12.92 17.33 -11.60
C PHE A 195 -12.62 18.74 -11.10
N SER A 196 -13.19 19.11 -9.97
CA SER A 196 -12.76 20.29 -9.22
C SER A 196 -12.59 19.93 -7.77
N PHE A 197 -11.65 20.55 -7.08
CA PHE A 197 -11.47 20.32 -5.65
C PHE A 197 -11.34 21.62 -4.87
N ARG A 198 -11.67 21.54 -3.57
CA ARG A 198 -11.39 22.59 -2.59
C ARG A 198 -11.09 21.96 -1.25
N ILE A 199 -10.25 22.62 -0.46
CA ILE A 199 -10.00 22.22 0.92
C ILE A 199 -10.88 23.07 1.83
N ARG A 200 -11.55 22.45 2.80
CA ARG A 200 -12.36 23.12 3.81
C ARG A 200 -11.73 22.94 5.18
N CYS A 201 -11.64 24.02 5.94
CA CYS A 201 -11.33 23.98 7.37
C CYS A 201 -12.65 23.96 8.15
N LYS A 202 -12.72 23.21 9.26
CA LYS A 202 -13.92 23.22 10.12
C LYS A 202 -14.20 24.60 10.73
N ASP A 203 -13.15 25.38 10.99
CA ASP A 203 -13.23 26.59 11.81
C ASP A 203 -13.07 27.90 11.00
N TRP A 204 -12.79 27.83 9.70
CA TRP A 204 -12.44 28.99 8.86
C TRP A 204 -13.02 28.90 7.44
N LYS A 205 -12.91 30.00 6.68
CA LYS A 205 -13.34 30.11 5.28
C LYS A 205 -12.66 29.03 4.42
N SER A 206 -13.43 28.40 3.53
CA SER A 206 -12.91 27.39 2.60
C SER A 206 -11.89 27.99 1.63
N TYR A 207 -10.89 27.20 1.24
CA TYR A 207 -9.98 27.57 0.16
C TYR A 207 -10.73 27.68 -1.18
N SER A 208 -10.15 28.42 -2.13
CA SER A 208 -10.69 28.61 -3.47
C SER A 208 -10.95 27.28 -4.18
N LEU A 209 -12.01 27.23 -4.98
CA LEU A 209 -12.32 26.09 -5.83
C LEU A 209 -11.34 26.07 -7.02
N ILE A 210 -10.73 24.91 -7.24
CA ILE A 210 -9.77 24.70 -8.32
C ILE A 210 -10.37 23.71 -9.32
N ASN A 211 -10.40 24.07 -10.60
CA ASN A 211 -10.89 23.22 -11.67
C ASN A 211 -9.71 22.52 -12.36
N CYS A 212 -9.81 21.21 -12.54
CA CYS A 212 -8.73 20.37 -13.04
C CYS A 212 -9.16 19.54 -14.25
N ARG A 213 -8.24 19.46 -15.21
CA ARG A 213 -8.20 18.45 -16.26
C ARG A 213 -6.82 17.80 -16.15
N SER A 214 -6.75 16.51 -15.90
CA SER A 214 -5.48 15.86 -15.55
C SER A 214 -5.55 14.34 -15.73
N SER A 215 -4.48 13.60 -15.44
CA SER A 215 -4.52 12.13 -15.35
C SER A 215 -5.05 11.60 -14.01
N GLY A 216 -5.51 12.51 -13.14
CA GLY A 216 -6.12 12.21 -11.86
C GLY A 216 -5.59 13.07 -10.71
N LEU A 217 -6.08 12.78 -9.51
CA LEU A 217 -5.64 13.35 -8.24
C LEU A 217 -5.12 12.23 -7.35
N ARG A 218 -3.88 12.32 -6.90
CA ARG A 218 -3.32 11.43 -5.88
C ARG A 218 -3.31 12.14 -4.55
N VAL A 219 -3.77 11.48 -3.50
CA VAL A 219 -3.64 11.94 -2.12
C VAL A 219 -2.98 10.82 -1.33
N CYS A 220 -1.97 11.10 -0.52
CA CYS A 220 -1.31 10.11 0.31
C CYS A 220 -1.26 10.51 1.78
N THR A 221 -1.17 9.52 2.67
CA THR A 221 -0.78 9.72 4.06
C THR A 221 0.74 9.91 4.15
N ALA A 222 1.25 10.10 5.37
CA ALA A 222 2.68 10.08 5.61
C ALA A 222 3.37 8.76 5.21
N ALA A 223 2.72 7.61 5.45
CA ALA A 223 3.27 6.29 5.09
C ALA A 223 3.40 6.12 3.56
N GLY A 224 2.47 6.70 2.79
CA GLY A 224 2.51 6.70 1.33
C GLY A 224 3.42 7.76 0.71
N SER A 225 3.98 8.69 1.50
CA SER A 225 4.75 9.83 1.00
C SER A 225 6.06 9.42 0.32
N THR A 226 6.62 8.26 0.68
CA THR A 226 7.84 7.68 0.10
C THR A 226 7.58 6.68 -1.04
N ALA A 227 6.30 6.39 -1.32
CA ALA A 227 5.86 5.46 -2.36
C ALA A 227 5.55 6.22 -3.67
N ALA A 228 4.40 5.94 -4.28
CA ALA A 228 4.01 6.54 -5.55
C ALA A 228 3.90 8.07 -5.52
N MET A 229 3.73 8.69 -4.34
CA MET A 229 3.76 10.14 -4.19
C MET A 229 5.18 10.71 -4.44
N LEU A 230 6.22 10.10 -3.86
CA LEU A 230 7.60 10.53 -4.08
C LEU A 230 8.00 10.42 -5.54
N SER A 231 7.66 9.30 -6.19
CA SER A 231 7.93 9.08 -7.63
C SER A 231 7.22 10.10 -8.52
N ALA A 232 6.09 10.68 -8.07
CA ALA A 232 5.36 11.70 -8.82
C ALA A 232 5.95 13.12 -8.64
N GLY A 233 7.00 13.28 -7.82
CA GLY A 233 7.59 14.58 -7.48
C GLY A 233 7.07 15.18 -6.17
N GLY A 234 6.38 14.38 -5.35
CA GLY A 234 6.02 14.75 -3.98
C GLY A 234 7.23 14.78 -3.04
N PHE A 235 6.98 15.02 -1.76
CA PHE A 235 8.02 15.05 -0.73
C PHE A 235 7.78 14.01 0.38
N PRO A 236 8.84 13.47 0.99
CA PRO A 236 8.70 12.58 2.13
C PRO A 236 8.14 13.33 3.34
N MET A 237 7.32 12.65 4.13
CA MET A 237 6.72 13.17 5.36
C MET A 237 7.20 12.35 6.57
N PRO A 238 7.29 12.94 7.78
CA PRO A 238 7.53 12.17 9.00
C PRO A 238 6.46 11.09 9.13
N VAL A 239 6.85 9.83 9.33
CA VAL A 239 5.95 8.67 9.22
C VAL A 239 4.73 8.75 10.17
N LEU A 240 4.88 9.43 11.32
CA LEU A 240 3.83 9.64 12.31
C LEU A 240 2.96 10.89 12.06
N SER A 241 3.21 11.62 10.97
CA SER A 241 2.40 12.80 10.64
C SER A 241 0.93 12.41 10.41
N SER A 242 0.04 13.28 10.85
CA SER A 242 -1.41 13.17 10.62
C SER A 242 -1.88 14.00 9.43
N GLU A 243 -0.96 14.62 8.69
CA GLU A 243 -1.29 15.37 7.48
C GLU A 243 -1.41 14.43 6.26
N LEU A 244 -2.15 14.88 5.25
CA LEU A 244 -2.14 14.25 3.92
C LEU A 244 -1.42 15.15 2.93
N GLN A 245 -0.78 14.57 1.94
CA GLN A 245 -0.23 15.29 0.80
C GLN A 245 -1.08 15.00 -0.43
N TYR A 246 -1.39 16.00 -1.24
CA TYR A 246 -2.15 15.81 -2.47
C TYR A 246 -1.38 16.34 -3.68
N MET A 247 -1.53 15.69 -4.82
CA MET A 247 -0.93 16.10 -6.09
C MET A 247 -1.86 15.82 -7.26
N VAL A 248 -2.19 16.86 -8.01
CA VAL A 248 -2.84 16.74 -9.32
C VAL A 248 -1.80 16.25 -10.33
N ARG A 249 -2.07 15.11 -10.97
CA ARG A 249 -1.14 14.47 -11.90
C ARG A 249 -1.26 15.04 -13.30
N GLU A 250 -0.17 15.54 -13.87
CA GLU A 250 -0.10 16.05 -15.26
C GLU A 250 -1.23 17.06 -15.59
N PRO A 251 -1.35 18.17 -14.85
CA PRO A 251 -2.46 19.10 -15.03
C PRO A 251 -2.40 19.81 -16.39
N ILE A 252 -3.55 19.89 -17.08
CA ILE A 252 -3.70 20.48 -18.42
C ILE A 252 -4.22 21.92 -18.29
N SER A 253 -3.53 22.87 -18.94
CA SER A 253 -3.96 24.27 -19.11
C SER A 253 -4.37 24.94 -17.79
N THR A 254 -3.55 24.82 -16.75
CA THR A 254 -3.78 25.47 -15.46
C THR A 254 -3.64 26.98 -15.59
N ARG A 255 -4.52 27.73 -14.92
CA ARG A 255 -4.36 29.18 -14.78
C ARG A 255 -3.09 29.42 -13.97
N ALA A 256 -2.33 30.46 -14.30
CA ALA A 256 -1.06 30.75 -13.60
C ALA A 256 -1.22 30.85 -12.07
N VAL A 257 -2.36 31.36 -11.60
CA VAL A 257 -2.69 31.46 -10.16
C VAL A 257 -2.96 30.11 -9.48
N ASP A 258 -3.34 29.08 -10.24
CA ASP A 258 -3.69 27.75 -9.71
C ASP A 258 -2.49 26.80 -9.72
N VAL A 259 -1.41 27.11 -10.46
CA VAL A 259 -0.21 26.25 -10.55
C VAL A 259 0.38 25.91 -9.18
N PRO A 260 0.57 26.87 -8.24
CA PRO A 260 1.11 26.55 -6.92
C PRO A 260 0.16 25.71 -6.05
N LEU A 261 -1.10 25.56 -6.46
CA LEU A 261 -2.13 24.84 -5.72
C LEU A 261 -2.32 23.40 -6.22
N MET A 262 -1.60 22.98 -7.26
CA MET A 262 -1.67 21.62 -7.83
C MET A 262 -1.06 20.57 -6.91
N HIS A 263 -0.25 20.97 -5.94
CA HIS A 263 0.38 20.13 -4.95
C HIS A 263 0.36 20.84 -3.61
N GLY A 264 0.01 20.12 -2.55
CA GLY A 264 -0.03 20.71 -1.22
C GLY A 264 -0.38 19.70 -0.14
N VAL A 265 -0.81 20.25 0.99
CA VAL A 265 -1.08 19.48 2.22
C VAL A 265 -2.51 19.70 2.68
N VAL A 266 -3.16 18.63 3.13
CA VAL A 266 -4.43 18.66 3.87
C VAL A 266 -4.11 18.40 5.34
N LYS A 267 -4.35 19.41 6.19
CA LYS A 267 -4.11 19.31 7.64
C LYS A 267 -5.19 18.45 8.33
N PRO A 268 -4.96 17.97 9.57
CA PRO A 268 -5.87 17.02 10.23
C PRO A 268 -7.30 17.53 10.48
N ASN A 269 -7.46 18.85 10.63
CA ASN A 269 -8.76 19.52 10.80
C ASN A 269 -9.40 19.98 9.48
N HIS A 270 -8.82 19.60 8.34
CA HIS A 270 -9.32 19.93 7.02
C HIS A 270 -9.95 18.73 6.32
N THR A 271 -10.80 18.99 5.34
CA THR A 271 -11.39 17.99 4.46
C THR A 271 -11.25 18.46 3.02
N MET A 272 -10.79 17.58 2.14
CA MET A 272 -10.72 17.86 0.72
C MET A 272 -11.99 17.37 0.05
N HIS A 273 -12.75 18.29 -0.56
CA HIS A 273 -13.96 17.97 -1.33
C HIS A 273 -13.63 18.00 -2.81
N ILE A 274 -14.03 16.97 -3.54
CA ILE A 274 -13.75 16.77 -4.96
C ILE A 274 -15.07 16.49 -5.67
N SER A 275 -15.44 17.32 -6.63
CA SER A 275 -16.60 17.12 -7.50
C SER A 275 -16.15 16.53 -8.83
N TRP A 276 -16.71 15.39 -9.20
CA TRP A 276 -16.34 14.63 -10.40
C TRP A 276 -17.23 14.97 -11.60
N TYR A 277 -16.62 15.16 -12.77
CA TYR A 277 -17.31 15.62 -13.98
C TYR A 277 -17.14 14.70 -15.20
N CYS A 278 -16.56 13.51 -15.05
CA CYS A 278 -16.57 12.50 -16.11
C CYS A 278 -17.69 11.48 -15.89
N ASN A 279 -18.16 10.83 -16.96
CA ASN A 279 -19.19 9.78 -16.87
C ASN A 279 -18.74 8.60 -16.00
N GLU A 280 -17.46 8.25 -16.09
CA GLU A 280 -16.81 7.20 -15.33
C GLU A 280 -15.64 7.77 -14.54
N GLY A 281 -15.40 7.22 -13.35
CA GLY A 281 -14.23 7.47 -12.53
C GLY A 281 -14.04 6.34 -11.53
N THR A 282 -12.82 6.20 -11.03
CA THR A 282 -12.48 5.18 -10.05
C THR A 282 -11.61 5.78 -8.96
N ILE A 283 -11.92 5.42 -7.73
CA ILE A 283 -11.12 5.69 -6.53
C ILE A 283 -10.35 4.41 -6.22
N TYR A 284 -9.03 4.45 -6.33
CA TYR A 284 -8.13 3.33 -6.03
C TYR A 284 -7.49 3.53 -4.66
N PHE A 285 -7.51 2.50 -3.82
CA PHE A 285 -6.92 2.51 -2.48
C PHE A 285 -5.68 1.62 -2.45
N ASP A 286 -4.52 2.22 -2.14
CA ASP A 286 -3.24 1.53 -1.94
C ASP A 286 -2.86 0.57 -3.08
N GLY A 287 -3.22 0.92 -4.31
CA GLY A 287 -3.02 0.11 -5.51
C GLY A 287 -4.33 -0.26 -6.21
N SER A 288 -4.30 -1.33 -6.99
CA SER A 288 -5.41 -1.71 -7.90
C SER A 288 -6.43 -2.67 -7.30
N HIS A 289 -6.18 -3.22 -6.11
CA HIS A 289 -6.98 -4.33 -5.56
C HIS A 289 -8.26 -3.88 -4.86
N VAL A 290 -8.30 -2.65 -4.32
CA VAL A 290 -9.49 -2.08 -3.69
C VAL A 290 -9.86 -0.81 -4.44
N LEU A 291 -11.03 -0.84 -5.07
CA LEU A 291 -11.51 0.26 -5.90
C LEU A 291 -13.00 0.48 -5.73
N TYR A 292 -13.41 1.74 -5.92
CA TYR A 292 -14.80 2.17 -5.91
C TYR A 292 -15.07 3.02 -7.14
N SER A 293 -16.13 2.70 -7.88
CA SER A 293 -16.54 3.50 -9.03
C SER A 293 -17.29 4.75 -8.59
N ILE A 294 -17.04 5.85 -9.30
CA ILE A 294 -17.77 7.11 -9.20
C ILE A 294 -18.25 7.53 -10.59
N ARG A 295 -19.27 8.37 -10.65
CA ARG A 295 -19.91 8.83 -11.88
C ARG A 295 -20.04 10.34 -11.89
N TYR A 296 -20.47 10.85 -13.04
CA TYR A 296 -20.73 12.27 -13.22
C TYR A 296 -21.62 12.83 -12.11
N GLY A 297 -21.17 13.90 -11.46
CA GLY A 297 -21.89 14.57 -10.39
C GLY A 297 -21.56 14.07 -8.98
N ASP A 298 -20.85 12.95 -8.83
CA ASP A 298 -20.45 12.45 -7.52
C ASP A 298 -19.48 13.40 -6.82
N VAL A 299 -19.61 13.47 -5.49
CA VAL A 299 -18.74 14.24 -4.61
C VAL A 299 -17.96 13.31 -3.71
N VAL A 300 -16.63 13.39 -3.77
CA VAL A 300 -15.70 12.64 -2.93
C VAL A 300 -15.16 13.55 -1.84
N GLU A 301 -15.12 13.06 -0.60
CA GLU A 301 -14.52 13.75 0.54
C GLU A 301 -13.38 12.91 1.12
N LEU A 302 -12.20 13.52 1.28
CA LEU A 302 -11.01 12.89 1.85
C LEU A 302 -10.65 13.56 3.17
N SER A 303 -10.37 12.76 4.21
CA SER A 303 -9.93 13.26 5.51
C SER A 303 -9.07 12.26 6.29
N THR A 304 -8.37 12.75 7.30
CA THR A 304 -7.49 11.98 8.20
C THR A 304 -8.24 11.34 9.37
N GLN A 305 -9.58 11.37 9.36
CA GLN A 305 -10.44 10.94 10.47
C GLN A 305 -10.71 9.43 10.49
N ALA A 306 -9.87 8.64 9.82
CA ALA A 306 -9.95 7.18 9.90
C ALA A 306 -9.40 6.69 11.24
N PRO A 307 -9.87 5.54 11.76
CA PRO A 307 -9.20 4.87 12.87
C PRO A 307 -7.73 4.60 12.51
N LYS A 308 -6.80 4.94 13.39
CA LYS A 308 -5.38 4.70 13.15
C LYS A 308 -5.05 3.21 13.07
N LEU A 309 -3.96 2.86 12.41
CA LEU A 309 -3.44 1.50 12.35
C LEU A 309 -2.33 1.34 13.39
N LYS A 310 -2.42 0.32 14.24
CA LYS A 310 -1.30 -0.09 15.10
C LYS A 310 -0.32 -0.94 14.31
N VAL A 311 0.94 -0.55 14.24
CA VAL A 311 1.96 -1.26 13.45
C VAL A 311 3.31 -1.25 14.15
N HIS A 312 4.00 -2.38 14.11
CA HIS A 312 5.41 -2.44 14.49
C HIS A 312 6.24 -1.94 13.32
N LEU A 313 7.06 -0.91 13.55
CA LEU A 313 7.87 -0.25 12.51
C LEU A 313 9.37 -0.51 12.70
N PRO A 314 10.15 -0.56 11.61
CA PRO A 314 11.60 -0.68 11.71
C PRO A 314 12.20 0.57 12.36
N HIS A 315 13.22 0.40 13.21
CA HIS A 315 13.84 1.49 13.98
C HIS A 315 14.35 2.66 13.11
N ARG A 316 14.71 2.40 11.86
CA ARG A 316 15.15 3.43 10.90
C ARG A 316 14.10 4.51 10.61
N LEU A 317 12.80 4.21 10.80
CA LEU A 317 11.70 5.15 10.58
C LEU A 317 11.35 5.98 11.82
N LEU A 318 12.02 5.71 12.95
CA LEU A 318 11.81 6.40 14.22
C LEU A 318 12.81 7.54 14.45
N ARG A 319 13.72 7.75 13.49
CA ARG A 319 14.80 8.74 13.55
C ARG A 319 14.46 9.96 12.70
#